data_AF-A0A388KE72-F1
#
_entry.id   AF-A0A388KE72-F1
#
_cell.length_a   1.000
_cell.length_b   1.000
_cell.length_c   1.000
_cell.angle_alpha   90.00
_cell.angle_beta   90.00
_cell.angle_gamma   90.00
#
_symmetry.space_group_name_H-M   'P 1'
#
loop_
_entity.id
_entity.type
_entity.pdbx_description
1 polymer ?
#
loop_
_entity_poly.entity_id
_entity_poly.type
_entity_poly.pdbx_seq_one_letter_code
_entity_poly.pdbx_strand_id
1 'polypeptide(L)'
;MARRGFAAPAQRFALLAAVQVALVLLALGYGCQMASARRVTAEQRLAAAINSTAKAKRPVVVTITEDIVLTRSLPLILGPIVIKGGCGRRKCVVDGAGKYGIFQAYALPPLCSVTIENLILRNAAQGAVYSKCDLKLRRVDFTKNKGASAAAVGNGQASWHIEDCLFEKNSASGAGGALYVSAAGRGRVVRTTFRSNRAGQEGGAVYIYGQMTGSYVFDRVTLDSNTAGKSGGGLFVVGTASGAPKVFVSGCKFSKNVATGGPGGALALSASLDARICHTSIAWARNAAKGGKGNDVALLDGNYHPQMTVSFCPRKPSGLSLFVTRVPKLPIVSQNCRVCALPQ
;
A
#
# COMPACT_ATOMS: atom_id res chain seq x y z
N MET A 1 58.65 22.33 -58.65
CA MET A 1 57.51 23.27 -58.77
C MET A 1 56.61 22.80 -59.91
N ALA A 2 55.30 22.61 -59.66
CA ALA A 2 54.15 22.68 -60.59
C ALA A 2 54.28 22.01 -62.00
N ARG A 3 53.39 21.12 -62.48
CA ARG A 3 51.92 21.21 -62.53
C ARG A 3 51.32 19.90 -63.09
N ARG A 4 50.20 19.47 -62.50
CA ARG A 4 48.93 18.94 -63.07
C ARG A 4 49.01 17.92 -64.24
N GLY A 5 48.41 16.75 -64.07
CA GLY A 5 47.00 16.58 -64.47
C GLY A 5 46.33 15.34 -63.87
N PHE A 6 45.15 15.56 -63.29
CA PHE A 6 44.21 14.57 -62.76
C PHE A 6 43.38 13.94 -63.88
N ALA A 7 43.07 12.65 -63.75
CA ALA A 7 41.75 12.11 -64.07
C ALA A 7 41.49 10.88 -63.18
N ALA A 8 40.48 11.00 -62.34
CA ALA A 8 39.79 9.91 -61.63
C ALA A 8 38.39 9.71 -62.30
N PRO A 9 37.46 8.85 -61.86
CA PRO A 9 37.50 7.89 -60.73
C PRO A 9 36.80 6.52 -60.99
N ALA A 10 36.77 5.69 -59.93
CA ALA A 10 35.63 4.87 -59.45
C ALA A 10 35.05 3.76 -60.36
N GLN A 11 34.55 2.60 -59.90
CA GLN A 11 34.21 2.10 -58.56
C GLN A 11 33.97 0.58 -58.66
N ARG A 12 34.11 -0.10 -57.53
CA ARG A 12 33.99 -1.56 -57.33
C ARG A 12 32.52 -2.00 -57.29
N PHE A 13 32.21 -3.17 -57.86
CA PHE A 13 31.11 -4.03 -57.41
C PHE A 13 31.43 -5.52 -57.56
N ALA A 14 30.93 -6.26 -56.58
CA ALA A 14 30.94 -7.69 -56.25
C ALA A 14 31.10 -8.74 -57.37
N LEU A 15 31.67 -9.92 -57.01
CA LEU A 15 30.98 -11.21 -57.07
C LEU A 15 31.89 -12.32 -56.46
N LEU A 16 31.42 -13.02 -55.43
CA LEU A 16 31.94 -14.32 -55.00
C LEU A 16 30.73 -15.22 -54.76
N ALA A 17 30.56 -16.19 -55.66
CA ALA A 17 29.48 -17.17 -55.65
C ALA A 17 29.92 -18.47 -54.95
N ALA A 18 28.94 -19.10 -54.34
CA ALA A 18 28.99 -20.27 -53.47
C ALA A 18 29.37 -21.59 -54.17
N VAL A 19 30.07 -22.47 -53.45
CA VAL A 19 29.81 -23.92 -53.41
C VAL A 19 30.18 -24.43 -52.00
N GLN A 20 29.22 -24.88 -51.20
CA GLN A 20 29.50 -25.68 -50.00
C GLN A 20 28.65 -26.96 -50.01
N VAL A 21 29.37 -28.08 -49.93
CA VAL A 21 28.91 -29.46 -49.94
C VAL A 21 28.16 -29.78 -48.65
N ALA A 22 26.94 -30.31 -48.77
CA ALA A 22 26.18 -30.85 -47.65
C ALA A 22 26.72 -32.24 -47.27
N LEU A 23 27.21 -32.38 -46.03
CA LEU A 23 27.58 -33.67 -45.44
C LEU A 23 26.42 -34.14 -44.53
N VAL A 24 25.74 -35.19 -44.97
CA VAL A 24 24.78 -35.95 -44.16
C VAL A 24 25.57 -36.93 -43.29
N LEU A 25 25.48 -36.80 -41.97
CA LEU A 25 25.93 -37.82 -41.03
C LEU A 25 24.75 -38.24 -40.15
N LEU A 26 24.19 -39.40 -40.48
CA LEU A 26 23.37 -40.23 -39.60
C LEU A 26 24.29 -40.83 -38.52
N ALA A 27 24.15 -40.38 -37.28
CA ALA A 27 24.74 -41.03 -36.11
C ALA A 27 23.64 -41.61 -35.23
N LEU A 28 23.73 -42.93 -35.08
CA LEU A 28 22.90 -43.84 -34.31
C LEU A 28 22.88 -43.49 -32.81
N GLY A 29 21.71 -43.71 -32.20
CA GLY A 29 21.61 -44.52 -30.98
C GLY A 29 22.53 -44.17 -29.81
N TYR A 30 22.45 -42.94 -29.31
CA TYR A 30 22.58 -42.72 -27.87
C TYR A 30 21.34 -41.97 -27.43
N GLY A 31 20.60 -42.57 -26.49
CA GLY A 31 19.49 -41.94 -25.82
C GLY A 31 19.98 -40.66 -25.15
N CYS A 32 19.91 -39.56 -25.88
CA CYS A 32 19.78 -38.25 -25.28
C CYS A 32 18.43 -38.32 -24.59
N GLN A 33 18.44 -38.71 -23.31
CA GLN A 33 17.38 -38.32 -22.40
C GLN A 33 17.31 -36.80 -22.56
N MET A 34 16.37 -36.34 -23.39
CA MET A 34 15.88 -35.00 -23.32
C MET A 34 15.31 -34.89 -21.91
N ALA A 35 16.17 -34.54 -20.96
CA ALA A 35 15.76 -34.01 -19.69
C ALA A 35 14.82 -32.87 -20.07
N SER A 36 13.52 -33.13 -19.94
CA SER A 36 12.48 -32.13 -20.16
C SER A 36 12.90 -30.92 -19.37
N ALA A 37 13.35 -29.87 -20.06
CA ALA A 37 13.78 -28.64 -19.41
C ALA A 37 12.57 -28.12 -18.65
N ARG A 38 12.56 -28.36 -17.33
CA ARG A 38 11.41 -28.13 -16.47
C ARG A 38 11.02 -26.67 -16.64
N ARG A 39 9.85 -26.40 -17.25
CA ARG A 39 9.41 -25.05 -17.54
C ARG A 39 9.46 -24.21 -16.26
N VAL A 40 10.11 -23.06 -16.34
CA VAL A 40 10.23 -22.14 -15.20
C VAL A 40 8.83 -21.69 -14.80
N THR A 41 8.46 -21.97 -13.56
CA THR A 41 7.14 -21.62 -13.02
C THR A 41 6.96 -20.10 -12.92
N ALA A 42 5.71 -19.63 -12.82
CA ALA A 42 5.44 -18.22 -12.56
C ALA A 42 6.04 -17.72 -11.23
N GLU A 43 6.03 -18.54 -10.18
CA GLU A 43 6.69 -18.23 -8.90
C GLU A 43 8.20 -18.01 -9.09
N GLN A 44 8.88 -18.90 -9.82
CA GLN A 44 10.32 -18.79 -10.09
C GLN A 44 10.65 -17.55 -10.94
N ARG A 45 9.83 -17.23 -11.96
CA ARG A 45 10.00 -16.00 -12.76
C ARG A 45 9.84 -14.75 -11.90
N LEU A 46 8.84 -14.70 -11.03
CA LEU A 46 8.61 -13.60 -10.10
C LEU A 46 9.79 -13.44 -9.13
N ALA A 47 10.24 -14.54 -8.52
CA ALA A 47 11.38 -14.53 -7.59
C ALA A 47 12.67 -14.05 -8.27
N ALA A 48 12.95 -14.50 -9.49
CA ALA A 48 14.11 -14.07 -10.26
C ALA A 48 14.06 -12.56 -10.58
N ALA A 49 12.89 -12.04 -10.94
CA ALA A 49 12.72 -10.62 -11.19
C ALA A 49 12.86 -9.77 -9.91
N ILE A 50 12.40 -10.26 -8.75
CA ILE A 50 12.64 -9.57 -7.48
C ILE A 50 14.14 -9.52 -7.16
N ASN A 51 14.86 -10.64 -7.31
CA ASN A 51 16.31 -10.68 -7.06
C ASN A 51 17.10 -9.73 -7.97
N SER A 52 16.67 -9.51 -9.21
CA SER A 52 17.37 -8.62 -10.14
C SER A 52 17.30 -7.14 -9.72
N THR A 53 16.34 -6.77 -8.85
CA THR A 53 16.20 -5.38 -8.33
C THR A 53 17.46 -4.88 -7.62
N ALA A 54 18.22 -5.77 -6.97
CA ALA A 54 19.42 -5.40 -6.22
C ALA A 54 20.54 -4.78 -7.08
N LYS A 55 20.54 -5.05 -8.39
CA LYS A 55 21.57 -4.55 -9.33
C LYS A 55 20.96 -3.65 -10.42
N ALA A 56 19.66 -3.40 -10.37
CA ALA A 56 18.95 -2.71 -11.43
C ALA A 56 19.19 -1.20 -11.38
N LYS A 57 19.65 -0.61 -12.49
CA LYS A 57 19.79 0.85 -12.65
C LYS A 57 18.47 1.56 -12.96
N ARG A 58 17.44 0.80 -13.31
CA ARG A 58 16.09 1.26 -13.67
C ARG A 58 15.06 0.37 -12.98
N PRO A 59 13.82 0.84 -12.78
CA PRO A 59 12.77 -0.01 -12.21
C PRO A 59 12.60 -1.32 -12.97
N VAL A 60 12.66 -2.44 -12.25
CA VAL A 60 12.34 -3.75 -12.82
C VAL A 60 10.83 -3.82 -13.02
N VAL A 61 10.38 -4.22 -14.21
CA VAL A 61 8.95 -4.34 -14.51
C VAL A 61 8.59 -5.81 -14.65
N VAL A 62 7.60 -6.26 -13.88
CA VAL A 62 7.11 -7.64 -13.88
C VAL A 62 5.63 -7.64 -14.22
N THR A 63 5.25 -8.44 -15.21
CA THR A 63 3.85 -8.71 -15.51
C THR A 63 3.52 -10.15 -15.13
N ILE A 64 2.65 -10.30 -14.14
CA ILE A 64 2.10 -11.59 -13.73
C ILE A 64 0.93 -11.89 -14.66
N THR A 65 0.95 -13.02 -15.36
CA THR A 65 -0.05 -13.40 -16.37
C THR A 65 -0.89 -14.61 -15.98
N GLU A 66 -0.58 -15.22 -14.85
CA GLU A 66 -1.24 -16.40 -14.30
C GLU A 66 -1.22 -16.32 -12.77
N ASP A 67 -2.04 -17.12 -12.10
CA ASP A 67 -2.10 -17.12 -10.63
C ASP A 67 -0.87 -17.80 -10.04
N ILE A 68 -0.36 -17.26 -8.94
CA ILE A 68 0.81 -17.77 -8.22
C ILE A 68 0.37 -18.16 -6.81
N VAL A 69 0.57 -19.43 -6.46
CA VAL A 69 0.47 -19.90 -5.06
C VAL A 69 1.88 -20.11 -4.55
N LEU A 70 2.27 -19.41 -3.50
CA LEU A 70 3.63 -19.47 -2.97
C LEU A 70 3.90 -20.83 -2.34
N THR A 71 5.02 -21.43 -2.75
CA THR A 71 5.59 -22.65 -2.17
C THR A 71 6.76 -22.36 -1.24
N ARG A 72 7.26 -21.12 -1.27
CA ARG A 72 8.33 -20.59 -0.43
C ARG A 72 8.19 -19.08 -0.29
N SER A 73 8.91 -18.50 0.67
CA SER A 73 9.02 -17.04 0.77
C SER A 73 9.66 -16.47 -0.49
N LEU A 74 9.07 -15.39 -1.01
CA LEU A 74 9.70 -14.61 -2.07
C LEU A 74 10.94 -13.87 -1.53
N PRO A 75 11.95 -13.60 -2.38
CA PRO A 75 13.10 -12.81 -1.98
C PRO A 75 12.70 -11.38 -1.59
N LEU A 76 13.63 -10.68 -0.92
CA LEU A 76 13.44 -9.28 -0.57
C LEU A 76 13.56 -8.38 -1.81
N ILE A 77 12.69 -7.38 -1.90
CA ILE A 77 12.81 -6.31 -2.89
C ILE A 77 13.84 -5.32 -2.36
N LEU A 78 14.95 -5.17 -3.09
CA LEU A 78 16.10 -4.34 -2.69
C LEU A 78 16.29 -3.12 -3.60
N GLY A 79 15.49 -2.99 -4.65
CA GLY A 79 15.53 -1.87 -5.58
C GLY A 79 14.15 -1.56 -6.18
N PRO A 80 14.06 -0.59 -7.11
CA PRO A 80 12.80 -0.15 -7.65
C PRO A 80 12.13 -1.24 -8.50
N ILE A 81 10.84 -1.48 -8.27
CA ILE A 81 10.07 -2.51 -8.98
C ILE A 81 8.63 -2.07 -9.25
N VAL A 82 8.11 -2.50 -10.40
CA VAL A 82 6.71 -2.36 -10.80
C VAL A 82 6.14 -3.74 -11.11
N ILE A 83 5.18 -4.20 -10.30
CA ILE A 83 4.55 -5.50 -10.42
C ILE A 83 3.10 -5.31 -10.88
N LYS A 84 2.74 -5.86 -12.04
CA LYS A 84 1.43 -5.65 -12.67
C LYS A 84 0.74 -6.98 -12.96
N GLY A 85 -0.57 -7.04 -12.74
CA GLY A 85 -1.41 -8.16 -13.20
C GLY A 85 -1.85 -7.99 -14.65
N GLY A 86 -1.67 -9.04 -15.45
CA GLY A 86 -1.97 -9.14 -16.89
C GLY A 86 -2.93 -10.28 -17.25
N CYS A 87 -3.78 -10.75 -16.33
CA CYS A 87 -4.74 -11.84 -16.55
C CYS A 87 -6.00 -11.42 -17.33
N GLY A 88 -5.86 -10.47 -18.28
CA GLY A 88 -6.94 -9.96 -19.11
C GLY A 88 -8.07 -9.32 -18.31
N ARG A 89 -9.27 -9.89 -18.38
CA ARG A 89 -10.50 -9.36 -17.74
C ARG A 89 -10.55 -9.54 -16.22
N ARG A 90 -9.69 -10.38 -15.66
CA ARG A 90 -9.58 -10.59 -14.20
C ARG A 90 -8.23 -10.11 -13.68
N LYS A 91 -8.15 -9.86 -12.37
CA LYS A 91 -6.87 -9.67 -11.68
C LYS A 91 -6.17 -11.01 -11.52
N CYS A 92 -4.84 -11.03 -11.62
CA CYS A 92 -4.06 -12.20 -11.24
C CYS A 92 -3.94 -12.29 -9.73
N VAL A 93 -3.88 -13.50 -9.21
CA VAL A 93 -3.74 -13.78 -7.78
C VAL A 93 -2.27 -14.07 -7.46
N VAL A 94 -1.79 -13.48 -6.37
CA VAL A 94 -0.62 -13.98 -5.63
C VAL A 94 -1.11 -14.40 -4.26
N ASP A 95 -1.05 -15.70 -3.99
CA ASP A 95 -1.60 -16.35 -2.80
C ASP A 95 -0.45 -16.77 -1.87
N GLY A 96 -0.46 -16.27 -0.64
CA GLY A 96 0.54 -16.61 0.39
C GLY A 96 0.40 -18.02 0.98
N ALA A 97 -0.54 -18.83 0.47
CA ALA A 97 -0.79 -20.22 0.86
C ALA A 97 -1.08 -20.42 2.36
N GLY A 98 -1.49 -19.35 3.06
CA GLY A 98 -1.67 -19.37 4.51
C GLY A 98 -0.37 -19.55 5.30
N LYS A 99 0.80 -19.35 4.67
CA LYS A 99 2.12 -19.61 5.27
C LYS A 99 3.10 -18.45 5.11
N TYR A 100 3.08 -17.77 3.98
CA TYR A 100 4.11 -16.81 3.60
C TYR A 100 3.57 -15.38 3.62
N GLY A 101 4.47 -14.41 3.82
CA GLY A 101 4.24 -13.05 3.33
C GLY A 101 4.44 -13.01 1.80
N ILE A 102 3.92 -11.99 1.13
CA ILE A 102 4.02 -11.91 -0.34
C ILE A 102 5.17 -10.98 -0.76
N PHE A 103 5.04 -9.67 -0.61
CA PHE A 103 6.07 -8.72 -1.02
C PHE A 103 6.67 -8.02 0.19
N GLN A 104 8.00 -8.05 0.28
CA GLN A 104 8.76 -7.53 1.42
C GLN A 104 9.88 -6.63 0.88
N ALA A 105 9.82 -5.34 1.15
CA ALA A 105 10.80 -4.36 0.70
C ALA A 105 11.44 -3.63 1.89
N TYR A 106 12.76 -3.78 2.04
CA TYR A 106 13.50 -3.29 3.21
C TYR A 106 14.50 -2.19 2.90
N ALA A 107 14.76 -1.90 1.63
CA ALA A 107 15.58 -0.76 1.23
C ALA A 107 14.89 0.57 1.58
N LEU A 108 15.67 1.64 1.71
CA LEU A 108 15.17 2.99 2.04
C LEU A 108 15.09 3.88 0.78
N PRO A 109 14.13 4.82 0.70
CA PRO A 109 14.12 5.86 -0.32
C PRO A 109 15.41 6.70 -0.32
N PRO A 110 15.83 7.26 -1.48
CA PRO A 110 15.20 7.16 -2.80
C PRO A 110 15.57 5.88 -3.58
N LEU A 111 16.36 4.98 -2.98
CA LEU A 111 16.96 3.84 -3.66
C LEU A 111 15.97 2.70 -3.96
N CYS A 112 14.74 2.82 -3.46
CA CYS A 112 13.71 1.81 -3.65
C CYS A 112 12.33 2.46 -3.76
N SER A 113 11.52 1.93 -4.68
CA SER A 113 10.09 2.18 -4.80
C SER A 113 9.39 0.90 -5.24
N VAL A 114 8.22 0.64 -4.68
CA VAL A 114 7.42 -0.55 -4.98
C VAL A 114 6.08 -0.07 -5.54
N THR A 115 5.81 -0.41 -6.79
CA THR A 115 4.50 -0.19 -7.41
C THR A 115 3.82 -1.52 -7.67
N ILE A 116 2.60 -1.69 -7.18
CA ILE A 116 1.79 -2.90 -7.39
C ILE A 116 0.47 -2.49 -8.01
N GLU A 117 0.13 -3.10 -9.15
CA GLU A 117 -1.06 -2.76 -9.91
C GLU A 117 -1.87 -3.98 -10.33
N ASN A 118 -3.20 -3.89 -10.22
CA ASN A 118 -4.14 -4.84 -10.85
C ASN A 118 -3.99 -6.31 -10.39
N LEU A 119 -3.80 -6.52 -9.09
CA LEU A 119 -3.58 -7.85 -8.50
C LEU A 119 -4.54 -8.14 -7.34
N ILE A 120 -4.71 -9.42 -7.04
CA ILE A 120 -5.29 -9.90 -5.78
C ILE A 120 -4.15 -10.48 -4.95
N LEU A 121 -3.94 -9.94 -3.75
CA LEU A 121 -2.98 -10.45 -2.77
C LEU A 121 -3.74 -11.06 -1.61
N ARG A 122 -3.63 -12.38 -1.42
CA ARG A 122 -4.49 -13.09 -0.47
C ARG A 122 -3.80 -14.16 0.33
N ASN A 123 -4.45 -14.52 1.44
CA ASN A 123 -4.04 -15.61 2.33
C ASN A 123 -2.56 -15.52 2.75
N ALA A 124 -1.98 -14.33 2.84
CA ALA A 124 -0.66 -14.16 3.45
C ALA A 124 -0.76 -14.39 4.96
N ALA A 125 0.18 -15.11 5.55
CA ALA A 125 0.21 -15.33 7.01
C ALA A 125 1.06 -14.32 7.78
N GLN A 126 1.84 -13.50 7.06
CA GLN A 126 2.81 -12.57 7.63
C GLN A 126 2.64 -11.15 7.06
N GLY A 127 1.43 -10.80 6.60
CA GLY A 127 1.16 -9.61 5.80
C GLY A 127 1.46 -9.81 4.30
N ALA A 128 0.66 -9.19 3.44
CA ALA A 128 0.82 -9.31 2.00
C ALA A 128 1.89 -8.36 1.46
N VAL A 129 1.94 -7.13 1.96
CA VAL A 129 2.93 -6.13 1.52
C VAL A 129 3.54 -5.47 2.74
N TYR A 130 4.86 -5.48 2.83
CA TYR A 130 5.62 -4.63 3.73
C TYR A 130 6.60 -3.80 2.90
N SER A 131 6.63 -2.49 3.14
CA SER A 131 7.55 -1.59 2.45
C SER A 131 8.14 -0.56 3.39
N LYS A 132 9.48 -0.50 3.45
CA LYS A 132 10.22 0.68 3.90
C LYS A 132 10.50 1.68 2.76
N CYS A 133 10.18 1.29 1.53
CA CYS A 133 10.31 2.08 0.32
C CYS A 133 9.05 2.90 0.04
N ASP A 134 9.14 3.84 -0.91
CA ASP A 134 7.95 4.48 -1.47
C ASP A 134 6.99 3.41 -2.01
N LEU A 135 5.73 3.45 -1.59
CA LEU A 135 4.75 2.42 -1.92
C LEU A 135 3.59 2.98 -2.73
N LYS A 136 3.37 2.45 -3.93
CA LYS A 136 2.21 2.76 -4.76
C LYS A 136 1.37 1.51 -4.99
N LEU A 137 0.12 1.55 -4.54
CA LEU A 137 -0.85 0.48 -4.73
C LEU A 137 -2.00 1.00 -5.57
N ARG A 138 -2.29 0.36 -6.71
CA ARG A 138 -3.38 0.79 -7.60
C ARG A 138 -4.23 -0.39 -8.07
N ARG A 139 -5.52 -0.36 -7.79
CA ARG A 139 -6.45 -1.45 -8.17
C ARG A 139 -6.02 -2.81 -7.62
N VAL A 140 -5.53 -2.85 -6.38
CA VAL A 140 -5.09 -4.08 -5.71
C VAL A 140 -6.11 -4.52 -4.66
N ASP A 141 -6.44 -5.81 -4.64
CA ASP A 141 -7.37 -6.38 -3.65
C ASP A 141 -6.59 -7.23 -2.64
N PHE A 142 -6.60 -6.79 -1.39
CA PHE A 142 -6.02 -7.49 -0.24
C PHE A 142 -7.12 -8.27 0.46
N THR A 143 -7.08 -9.61 0.38
CA THR A 143 -8.14 -10.44 0.96
C THR A 143 -7.61 -11.52 1.90
N LYS A 144 -8.21 -11.65 3.09
CA LYS A 144 -7.90 -12.73 4.04
C LYS A 144 -6.43 -12.81 4.47
N ASN A 145 -5.70 -11.70 4.47
CA ASN A 145 -4.32 -11.67 4.95
C ASN A 145 -4.29 -11.59 6.48
N LYS A 146 -3.31 -12.26 7.09
CA LYS A 146 -3.14 -12.46 8.53
C LYS A 146 -1.71 -12.12 8.98
N GLY A 147 -1.52 -12.15 10.30
CA GLY A 147 -0.23 -11.95 10.97
C GLY A 147 -0.04 -10.49 11.29
N ALA A 148 0.88 -9.85 10.57
CA ALA A 148 0.94 -8.39 10.50
C ALA A 148 -0.28 -7.83 9.72
N SER A 149 -0.32 -6.51 9.55
CA SER A 149 -1.28 -5.84 8.67
C SER A 149 -1.17 -6.36 7.23
N ALA A 150 -2.29 -6.37 6.48
CA ALA A 150 -2.26 -6.79 5.08
C ALA A 150 -1.27 -5.98 4.24
N ALA A 151 -1.24 -4.67 4.44
CA ALA A 151 -0.22 -3.78 3.96
C ALA A 151 0.39 -3.01 5.14
N ALA A 152 1.71 -2.86 5.13
CA ALA A 152 2.44 -2.08 6.11
C ALA A 152 3.46 -1.17 5.41
N VAL A 153 3.46 0.10 5.78
CA VAL A 153 4.48 1.08 5.37
C VAL A 153 5.31 1.42 6.60
N GLY A 154 6.50 0.84 6.67
CA GLY A 154 7.38 0.92 7.83
C GLY A 154 8.43 2.02 7.70
N ASN A 155 8.78 2.63 8.84
CA ASN A 155 9.97 3.42 9.18
C ASN A 155 10.70 4.19 8.06
N GLY A 156 10.86 5.50 8.26
CA GLY A 156 11.64 6.39 7.38
C GLY A 156 10.78 7.47 6.72
N GLN A 157 11.25 8.03 5.61
CA GLN A 157 10.57 9.11 4.86
C GLN A 157 9.72 8.60 3.69
N ALA A 158 9.40 7.30 3.66
CA ALA A 158 8.65 6.66 2.58
C ALA A 158 7.29 7.31 2.37
N SER A 159 7.06 7.78 1.15
CA SER A 159 5.75 8.26 0.71
C SER A 159 4.90 7.09 0.22
N TRP A 160 3.60 7.17 0.43
CA TRP A 160 2.70 6.09 0.05
C TRP A 160 1.41 6.61 -0.57
N HIS A 161 0.97 5.94 -1.64
CA HIS A 161 -0.23 6.28 -2.40
C HIS A 161 -1.02 5.00 -2.69
N ILE A 162 -2.23 4.93 -2.15
CA ILE A 162 -3.12 3.79 -2.25
C ILE A 162 -4.40 4.24 -2.94
N GLU A 163 -4.70 3.68 -4.10
CA GLU A 163 -5.76 4.18 -4.95
C GLU A 163 -6.57 3.04 -5.60
N ASP A 164 -7.90 3.19 -5.57
CA ASP A 164 -8.84 2.24 -6.17
C ASP A 164 -8.66 0.80 -5.66
N CYS A 165 -8.24 0.64 -4.40
CA CYS A 165 -7.95 -0.66 -3.80
C CYS A 165 -9.13 -1.19 -2.96
N LEU A 166 -9.08 -2.49 -2.66
CA LEU A 166 -9.96 -3.16 -1.70
C LEU A 166 -9.12 -3.84 -0.62
N PHE A 167 -9.44 -3.60 0.63
CA PHE A 167 -8.92 -4.36 1.77
C PHE A 167 -10.10 -5.03 2.46
N GLU A 168 -10.21 -6.36 2.30
CA GLU A 168 -11.33 -7.12 2.83
C GLU A 168 -10.90 -8.31 3.70
N LYS A 169 -11.53 -8.43 4.88
CA LYS A 169 -11.37 -9.59 5.77
C LYS A 169 -9.91 -9.84 6.16
N ASN A 170 -9.11 -8.78 6.25
CA ASN A 170 -7.74 -8.88 6.75
C ASN A 170 -7.72 -8.76 8.28
N SER A 171 -6.75 -9.41 8.92
CA SER A 171 -6.67 -9.41 10.38
C SER A 171 -5.24 -9.31 10.88
N ALA A 172 -4.99 -8.41 11.84
CA ALA A 172 -3.73 -8.32 12.57
C ALA A 172 -3.97 -8.55 14.06
N SER A 173 -3.04 -9.21 14.76
CA SER A 173 -3.06 -9.31 16.23
C SER A 173 -2.70 -7.98 16.90
N GLY A 174 -1.91 -7.15 16.21
CA GLY A 174 -1.56 -5.78 16.61
C GLY A 174 -2.58 -4.73 16.12
N ALA A 175 -2.07 -3.55 15.77
CA ALA A 175 -2.84 -2.44 15.23
C ALA A 175 -2.93 -2.49 13.69
N GLY A 176 -3.96 -1.86 13.11
CA GLY A 176 -4.10 -1.72 11.66
C GLY A 176 -4.38 -3.05 10.95
N GLY A 177 -5.60 -3.58 11.06
CA GLY A 177 -5.95 -4.91 10.49
C GLY A 177 -5.69 -5.03 8.98
N ALA A 178 -5.81 -3.92 8.25
CA ALA A 178 -5.54 -3.84 6.83
C ALA A 178 -4.28 -3.01 6.53
N LEU A 179 -4.19 -1.80 7.07
CA LEU A 179 -3.09 -0.87 6.81
C LEU A 179 -2.47 -0.39 8.11
N TYR A 180 -1.16 -0.56 8.23
CA TYR A 180 -0.36 0.03 9.29
C TYR A 180 0.70 0.95 8.70
N VAL A 181 0.80 2.16 9.22
CA VAL A 181 1.80 3.15 8.78
C VAL A 181 2.58 3.65 9.99
N SER A 182 3.91 3.57 9.90
CA SER A 182 4.82 4.23 10.85
C SER A 182 5.84 5.16 10.16
N ALA A 183 5.66 5.41 8.87
CA ALA A 183 6.52 6.29 8.07
C ALA A 183 6.16 7.78 8.23
N ALA A 184 7.18 8.64 8.09
CA ALA A 184 7.07 10.09 8.15
C ALA A 184 6.72 10.75 6.79
N GLY A 185 6.82 10.00 5.69
CA GLY A 185 6.50 10.50 4.36
C GLY A 185 5.01 10.79 4.16
N ARG A 186 4.69 11.49 3.07
CA ARG A 186 3.31 11.85 2.74
C ARG A 186 2.51 10.61 2.37
N GLY A 187 1.28 10.56 2.88
CA GLY A 187 0.40 9.42 2.74
C GLY A 187 -0.94 9.80 2.14
N ARG A 188 -1.40 9.05 1.13
CA ARG A 188 -2.72 9.25 0.54
C ARG A 188 -3.43 7.94 0.27
N VAL A 189 -4.68 7.85 0.71
CA VAL A 189 -5.65 6.82 0.34
C VAL A 189 -6.80 7.46 -0.45
N VAL A 190 -7.10 6.93 -1.63
CA VAL A 190 -8.09 7.47 -2.56
C VAL A 190 -9.01 6.37 -3.05
N ARG A 191 -10.33 6.62 -3.05
CA ARG A 191 -11.34 5.73 -3.68
C ARG A 191 -11.15 4.25 -3.31
N THR A 192 -10.80 4.00 -2.05
CA THR A 192 -10.44 2.68 -1.55
C THR A 192 -11.47 2.24 -0.52
N THR A 193 -11.71 0.93 -0.45
CA THR A 193 -12.64 0.35 0.53
C THR A 193 -11.89 -0.53 1.53
N PHE A 194 -12.10 -0.29 2.82
CA PHE A 194 -11.72 -1.17 3.91
C PHE A 194 -12.98 -1.81 4.50
N ARG A 195 -13.15 -3.11 4.27
CA ARG A 195 -14.34 -3.85 4.69
C ARG A 195 -14.01 -5.03 5.59
N SER A 196 -14.68 -5.14 6.73
CA SER A 196 -14.58 -6.31 7.61
C SER A 196 -13.15 -6.67 8.03
N ASN A 197 -12.28 -5.66 8.20
CA ASN A 197 -10.93 -5.87 8.71
C ASN A 197 -10.93 -5.83 10.24
N ARG A 198 -9.97 -6.54 10.84
CA ARG A 198 -9.87 -6.68 12.30
C ARG A 198 -8.46 -6.41 12.81
N ALA A 199 -8.35 -5.59 13.85
CA ALA A 199 -7.13 -5.41 14.62
C ALA A 199 -7.35 -5.87 16.06
N GLY A 200 -6.39 -6.56 16.66
CA GLY A 200 -6.41 -6.90 18.08
C GLY A 200 -6.17 -5.68 18.98
N GLN A 201 -5.60 -4.59 18.44
CA GLN A 201 -5.38 -3.34 19.15
C GLN A 201 -6.16 -2.18 18.50
N GLU A 202 -5.53 -1.03 18.25
CA GLU A 202 -6.13 0.16 17.66
C GLU A 202 -6.25 0.08 16.13
N GLY A 203 -7.19 0.82 15.54
CA GLY A 203 -7.31 0.96 14.08
C GLY A 203 -7.77 -0.34 13.41
N GLY A 204 -9.05 -0.68 13.54
CA GLY A 204 -9.58 -1.97 13.07
C GLY A 204 -9.29 -2.26 11.61
N ALA A 205 -9.33 -1.24 10.75
CA ALA A 205 -8.76 -1.29 9.41
C ALA A 205 -7.41 -0.60 9.33
N VAL A 206 -7.35 0.67 9.73
CA VAL A 206 -6.20 1.54 9.48
C VAL A 206 -5.65 2.08 10.78
N TYR A 207 -4.35 1.92 10.96
CA TYR A 207 -3.59 2.55 12.03
C TYR A 207 -2.47 3.41 11.44
N ILE A 208 -2.42 4.68 11.82
CA ILE A 208 -1.35 5.60 11.44
C ILE A 208 -0.65 6.08 12.71
N TYR A 209 0.64 5.77 12.82
CA TYR A 209 1.55 6.44 13.72
C TYR A 209 2.13 7.66 13.00
N GLY A 210 1.48 8.79 13.21
CA GLY A 210 1.74 10.07 12.57
C GLY A 210 3.02 10.71 13.09
N GLN A 211 3.99 10.92 12.21
CA GLN A 211 5.25 11.59 12.55
C GLN A 211 5.11 13.11 12.35
N MET A 212 6.00 13.89 12.97
CA MET A 212 5.95 15.36 13.07
C MET A 212 5.58 16.12 11.78
N THR A 213 6.11 15.72 10.62
CA THR A 213 5.89 16.39 9.32
C THR A 213 4.91 15.65 8.40
N GLY A 214 4.26 14.60 8.92
CA GLY A 214 3.36 13.75 8.14
C GLY A 214 2.12 14.50 7.65
N SER A 215 1.72 14.20 6.42
CA SER A 215 0.43 14.62 5.85
C SER A 215 -0.29 13.38 5.36
N TYR A 216 -1.44 13.09 5.95
CA TYR A 216 -2.22 11.88 5.71
C TYR A 216 -3.59 12.24 5.16
N VAL A 217 -3.85 11.85 3.92
CA VAL A 217 -5.07 12.20 3.18
C VAL A 217 -5.90 10.95 2.93
N PHE A 218 -7.16 10.97 3.36
CA PHE A 218 -8.19 10.00 3.03
C PHE A 218 -9.26 10.70 2.20
N ASP A 219 -9.40 10.31 0.94
CA ASP A 219 -10.27 10.95 -0.03
C ASP A 219 -11.20 9.92 -0.68
N ARG A 220 -12.52 10.07 -0.45
CA ARG A 220 -13.56 9.14 -0.94
C ARG A 220 -13.30 7.69 -0.52
N VAL A 221 -12.89 7.50 0.73
CA VAL A 221 -12.61 6.18 1.32
C VAL A 221 -13.85 5.66 2.04
N THR A 222 -14.13 4.37 1.90
CA THR A 222 -15.17 3.68 2.67
C THR A 222 -14.53 2.78 3.71
N LEU A 223 -14.87 2.96 4.98
CA LEU A 223 -14.54 2.07 6.09
C LEU A 223 -15.84 1.46 6.61
N ASP A 224 -16.07 0.19 6.28
CA ASP A 224 -17.29 -0.52 6.63
C ASP A 224 -17.02 -1.78 7.48
N SER A 225 -17.75 -1.92 8.58
CA SER A 225 -17.79 -3.15 9.38
C SER A 225 -16.42 -3.59 9.92
N ASN A 226 -15.49 -2.65 10.17
CA ASN A 226 -14.17 -2.96 10.72
C ASN A 226 -14.20 -3.02 12.26
N THR A 227 -13.27 -3.76 12.86
CA THR A 227 -13.27 -3.99 14.32
C THR A 227 -11.89 -3.82 14.94
N ALA A 228 -11.80 -2.96 15.96
CA ALA A 228 -10.62 -2.80 16.81
C ALA A 228 -10.84 -3.45 18.18
N GLY A 229 -9.81 -4.10 18.70
CA GLY A 229 -9.77 -4.57 20.09
C GLY A 229 -9.68 -3.44 21.11
N LYS A 230 -9.18 -2.26 20.70
CA LYS A 230 -9.11 -1.05 21.53
C LYS A 230 -9.92 0.09 20.90
N SER A 231 -9.26 1.15 20.43
CA SER A 231 -9.88 2.38 19.92
C SER A 231 -9.81 2.49 18.39
N GLY A 232 -10.69 3.29 17.78
CA GLY A 232 -10.67 3.54 16.34
C GLY A 232 -11.09 2.31 15.53
N GLY A 233 -12.35 1.90 15.64
CA GLY A 233 -12.84 0.68 14.98
C GLY A 233 -12.63 0.66 13.46
N GLY A 234 -12.65 1.82 12.80
CA GLY A 234 -12.26 1.98 11.41
C GLY A 234 -10.82 2.49 11.28
N LEU A 235 -10.61 3.74 11.70
CA LEU A 235 -9.35 4.47 11.57
C LEU A 235 -8.87 4.94 12.95
N PHE A 236 -7.60 4.72 13.23
CA PHE A 236 -6.90 5.31 14.36
C PHE A 236 -5.68 6.09 13.86
N VAL A 237 -5.54 7.35 14.27
CA VAL A 237 -4.35 8.16 14.03
C VAL A 237 -3.83 8.70 15.34
N VAL A 238 -2.54 8.51 15.60
CA VAL A 238 -1.83 9.11 16.74
C VAL A 238 -0.72 9.99 16.22
N GLY A 239 -0.61 11.21 16.70
CA GLY A 239 0.56 12.06 16.40
C GLY A 239 1.69 11.89 17.42
N THR A 240 2.68 12.79 17.40
CA THR A 240 3.78 12.78 18.38
C THR A 240 3.76 14.01 19.26
N ALA A 241 4.42 13.94 20.42
CA ALA A 241 4.59 15.09 21.31
C ALA A 241 5.44 16.23 20.71
N SER A 242 6.11 15.99 19.58
CA SER A 242 7.04 16.91 18.93
C SER A 242 6.47 17.60 17.70
N GLY A 243 5.25 17.26 17.26
CA GLY A 243 4.57 17.97 16.17
C GLY A 243 3.20 17.44 15.81
N ALA A 244 2.44 18.27 15.09
CA ALA A 244 1.09 17.95 14.65
C ALA A 244 1.08 17.48 13.19
N PRO A 245 1.07 16.17 12.90
CA PRO A 245 0.76 15.68 11.57
C PRO A 245 -0.59 16.21 11.11
N LYS A 246 -0.70 16.48 9.81
CA LYS A 246 -1.94 16.92 9.19
C LYS A 246 -2.74 15.71 8.72
N VAL A 247 -4.01 15.65 9.09
CA VAL A 247 -4.92 14.56 8.74
C VAL A 247 -6.12 15.13 8.00
N PHE A 248 -6.32 14.72 6.76
CA PHE A 248 -7.46 15.16 5.94
C PHE A 248 -8.37 13.96 5.67
N VAL A 249 -9.61 14.04 6.12
CA VAL A 249 -10.64 13.01 5.85
C VAL A 249 -11.75 13.67 5.05
N SER A 250 -11.80 13.41 3.74
CA SER A 250 -12.71 14.11 2.82
C SER A 250 -13.57 13.15 2.02
N GLY A 251 -14.87 13.40 1.95
CA GLY A 251 -15.82 12.60 1.17
C GLY A 251 -15.90 11.13 1.61
N CYS A 252 -15.48 10.83 2.84
CA CYS A 252 -15.36 9.45 3.32
C CYS A 252 -16.69 8.94 3.89
N LYS A 253 -16.79 7.62 4.04
CA LYS A 253 -17.91 6.95 4.70
C LYS A 253 -17.40 5.98 5.76
N PHE A 254 -17.89 6.13 6.97
CA PHE A 254 -17.61 5.24 8.09
C PHE A 254 -18.91 4.62 8.57
N SER A 255 -19.10 3.32 8.36
CA SER A 255 -20.30 2.61 8.79
C SER A 255 -20.01 1.30 9.50
N LYS A 256 -20.80 0.99 10.53
CA LYS A 256 -20.74 -0.29 11.27
C LYS A 256 -19.38 -0.63 11.87
N ASN A 257 -18.50 0.36 12.06
CA ASN A 257 -17.20 0.12 12.65
C ASN A 257 -17.32 0.01 14.18
N VAL A 258 -16.52 -0.88 14.78
CA VAL A 258 -16.64 -1.23 16.20
C VAL A 258 -15.29 -1.13 16.91
N ALA A 259 -15.25 -0.35 17.98
CA ALA A 259 -14.17 -0.33 18.97
C ALA A 259 -14.64 -1.10 20.22
N THR A 260 -14.14 -2.32 20.41
CA THR A 260 -14.65 -3.24 21.46
C THR A 260 -14.07 -2.95 22.84
N GLY A 261 -12.83 -2.48 22.91
CA GLY A 261 -12.11 -2.21 24.17
C GLY A 261 -12.02 -0.73 24.55
N GLY A 262 -12.27 0.19 23.61
CA GLY A 262 -12.02 1.61 23.79
C GLY A 262 -13.02 2.53 23.07
N PRO A 263 -12.79 3.85 23.15
CA PRO A 263 -13.59 4.87 22.47
C PRO A 263 -13.33 4.95 20.95
N GLY A 264 -14.20 5.64 20.22
CA GLY A 264 -14.00 5.93 18.79
C GLY A 264 -14.37 4.75 17.90
N GLY A 265 -15.65 4.43 17.79
CA GLY A 265 -16.12 3.28 17.03
C GLY A 265 -15.78 3.38 15.53
N ALA A 266 -15.84 4.57 14.95
CA ALA A 266 -15.37 4.81 13.58
C ALA A 266 -13.95 5.38 13.52
N LEU A 267 -13.74 6.55 14.13
CA LEU A 267 -12.49 7.31 14.07
C LEU A 267 -12.01 7.63 15.48
N ALA A 268 -10.74 7.37 15.75
CA ALA A 268 -10.06 7.88 16.93
C ALA A 268 -8.80 8.66 16.52
N LEU A 269 -8.63 9.83 17.14
CA LEU A 269 -7.49 10.73 16.97
C LEU A 269 -6.82 10.89 18.33
N SER A 270 -5.50 10.78 18.39
CA SER A 270 -4.75 10.80 19.65
C SER A 270 -3.51 11.70 19.58
N ALA A 271 -3.12 12.27 20.73
CA ALA A 271 -1.96 13.15 20.87
C ALA A 271 -2.03 14.43 20.01
N SER A 272 -0.89 15.08 19.74
CA SER A 272 -0.84 16.29 18.92
C SER A 272 -1.10 15.99 17.45
N LEU A 273 -2.13 16.58 16.83
CA LEU A 273 -2.38 16.52 15.38
C LEU A 273 -3.34 17.63 14.93
N ASP A 274 -3.34 17.93 13.62
CA ASP A 274 -4.31 18.82 12.99
C ASP A 274 -5.18 18.05 12.00
N ALA A 275 -6.44 17.80 12.37
CA ALA A 275 -7.38 17.06 11.56
C ALA A 275 -8.45 17.95 10.92
N ARG A 276 -8.73 17.71 9.65
CA ARG A 276 -9.86 18.30 8.91
C ARG A 276 -10.76 17.21 8.37
N ILE A 277 -12.01 17.21 8.82
CA ILE A 277 -13.04 16.24 8.43
C ILE A 277 -14.08 16.95 7.55
N CYS A 278 -14.10 16.60 6.28
CA CYS A 278 -14.86 17.24 5.22
C CYS A 278 -15.86 16.27 4.60
N HIS A 279 -17.12 16.70 4.43
CA HIS A 279 -18.14 15.97 3.67
C HIS A 279 -18.19 14.45 3.96
N THR A 280 -18.00 14.07 5.22
CA THR A 280 -17.83 12.67 5.63
C THR A 280 -19.11 12.15 6.28
N SER A 281 -19.61 11.02 5.77
CA SER A 281 -20.75 10.30 6.33
C SER A 281 -20.26 9.39 7.47
N ILE A 282 -20.61 9.73 8.70
CA ILE A 282 -20.13 9.02 9.90
C ILE A 282 -21.19 8.94 11.00
N ALA A 283 -21.97 10.01 11.22
CA ALA A 283 -23.09 10.01 12.17
C ALA A 283 -24.22 9.06 11.71
N TRP A 284 -24.94 8.46 12.67
CA TRP A 284 -26.03 7.50 12.45
C TRP A 284 -25.66 6.25 11.63
N ALA A 285 -24.37 6.03 11.40
CA ALA A 285 -23.89 4.96 10.53
C ALA A 285 -23.70 3.62 11.25
N ARG A 286 -24.26 3.48 12.46
CA ARG A 286 -24.17 2.31 13.36
C ARG A 286 -22.74 1.96 13.76
N ASN A 287 -21.87 2.97 13.88
CA ASN A 287 -20.59 2.76 14.54
C ASN A 287 -20.83 2.56 16.05
N ALA A 288 -19.97 1.79 16.72
CA ALA A 288 -20.12 1.48 18.14
C ALA A 288 -18.77 1.49 18.86
N ALA A 289 -18.74 2.08 20.04
CA ALA A 289 -17.57 2.11 20.91
C ALA A 289 -17.91 1.53 22.29
N LYS A 290 -16.89 1.06 23.02
CA LYS A 290 -17.07 0.54 24.38
C LYS A 290 -17.71 1.60 25.27
N GLY A 291 -18.84 1.25 25.89
CA GLY A 291 -19.61 2.14 26.76
C GLY A 291 -20.17 3.38 26.05
N GLY A 292 -20.33 3.34 24.72
CA GLY A 292 -20.87 4.46 23.95
C GLY A 292 -19.96 5.68 23.82
N LYS A 293 -18.69 5.58 24.26
CA LYS A 293 -17.74 6.71 24.28
C LYS A 293 -17.25 7.04 22.87
N GLY A 294 -17.98 7.92 22.19
CA GLY A 294 -17.64 8.35 20.84
C GLY A 294 -17.85 7.19 19.88
N ASN A 295 -19.10 6.77 19.72
CA ASN A 295 -19.46 5.74 18.75
C ASN A 295 -18.92 6.11 17.36
N ASP A 296 -18.92 7.40 17.03
CA ASP A 296 -18.41 7.89 15.76
C ASP A 296 -16.96 8.36 15.88
N VAL A 297 -16.71 9.40 16.69
CA VAL A 297 -15.39 10.05 16.78
C VAL A 297 -14.94 10.12 18.23
N ALA A 298 -13.67 9.81 18.49
CA ALA A 298 -13.03 10.04 19.76
C ALA A 298 -11.73 10.83 19.63
N LEU A 299 -11.54 11.83 20.51
CA LEU A 299 -10.32 12.62 20.65
C LEU A 299 -9.65 12.26 21.97
N LEU A 300 -8.48 11.64 21.88
CA LEU A 300 -7.80 10.97 22.99
C LEU A 300 -6.50 11.70 23.32
N ASP A 301 -6.16 11.73 24.61
CA ASP A 301 -4.88 12.20 25.13
C ASP A 301 -4.39 13.50 24.47
N GLY A 302 -5.23 14.53 24.44
CA GLY A 302 -4.94 15.79 23.73
C GLY A 302 -3.95 16.74 24.43
N ASN A 303 -3.38 16.35 25.58
CA ASN A 303 -2.55 17.22 26.43
C ASN A 303 -1.09 17.34 25.94
N TYR A 304 -0.92 17.72 24.68
CA TYR A 304 0.39 17.88 24.03
C TYR A 304 0.56 19.28 23.45
N HIS A 305 1.81 19.62 23.14
CA HIS A 305 2.17 20.82 22.40
C HIS A 305 2.79 20.43 21.05
N PRO A 306 2.30 20.96 19.91
CA PRO A 306 1.12 21.81 19.77
C PRO A 306 -0.18 21.08 20.16
N GLN A 307 -1.23 21.83 20.48
CA GLN A 307 -2.52 21.28 20.90
C GLN A 307 -3.22 20.60 19.73
N MET A 308 -3.97 19.53 19.98
CA MET A 308 -4.78 18.88 18.95
C MET A 308 -5.84 19.84 18.41
N THR A 309 -5.94 19.97 17.09
CA THR A 309 -7.00 20.71 16.40
C THR A 309 -7.82 19.78 15.53
N VAL A 310 -9.15 19.88 15.60
CA VAL A 310 -10.07 19.11 14.75
C VAL A 310 -11.13 20.04 14.19
N SER A 311 -11.21 20.11 12.87
CA SER A 311 -12.14 20.99 12.15
C SER A 311 -13.14 20.17 11.35
N PHE A 312 -14.45 20.37 11.61
CA PHE A 312 -15.52 19.79 10.81
C PHE A 312 -16.04 20.77 9.76
N CYS A 313 -16.06 20.36 8.50
CA CYS A 313 -16.31 21.25 7.38
C CYS A 313 -17.29 20.65 6.34
N PRO A 314 -18.22 21.45 5.79
CA PRO A 314 -18.52 22.83 6.19
C PRO A 314 -19.26 22.90 7.53
N ARG A 315 -19.65 21.78 8.14
CA ARG A 315 -20.26 21.75 9.49
C ARG A 315 -20.06 20.39 10.14
N LYS A 316 -20.17 20.33 11.46
CA LYS A 316 -20.22 19.07 12.20
C LYS A 316 -21.52 18.31 11.84
N PRO A 317 -21.47 17.01 11.52
CA PRO A 317 -22.68 16.22 11.27
C PRO A 317 -23.66 16.25 12.46
N SER A 318 -24.95 16.36 12.17
CA SER A 318 -26.00 16.25 13.19
C SER A 318 -26.04 14.84 13.76
N GLY A 319 -26.16 14.72 15.08
CA GLY A 319 -26.14 13.43 15.78
C GLY A 319 -24.78 12.73 15.81
N LEU A 320 -23.69 13.43 15.47
CA LEU A 320 -22.33 12.89 15.63
C LEU A 320 -22.06 12.57 17.11
N SER A 321 -21.77 11.30 17.41
CA SER A 321 -21.29 10.87 18.72
C SER A 321 -19.79 11.18 18.85
N LEU A 322 -19.48 12.30 19.50
CA LEU A 322 -18.11 12.76 19.75
C LEU A 322 -17.75 12.57 21.23
N PHE A 323 -16.64 11.86 21.49
CA PHE A 323 -16.05 11.76 22.81
C PHE A 323 -14.71 12.48 22.86
N VAL A 324 -14.43 13.16 23.97
CA VAL A 324 -13.15 13.84 24.21
C VAL A 324 -12.67 13.42 25.60
N THR A 325 -11.46 12.88 25.68
CA THR A 325 -10.85 12.54 26.98
C THR A 325 -10.64 13.81 27.80
N ARG A 326 -10.95 13.75 29.10
CA ARG A 326 -10.71 14.89 30.01
C ARG A 326 -9.22 15.01 30.27
N VAL A 327 -8.65 16.15 29.88
CA VAL A 327 -7.24 16.50 30.05
C VAL A 327 -7.13 17.99 30.37
N PRO A 328 -6.03 18.47 30.99
CA PRO A 328 -5.84 19.89 31.31
C PRO A 328 -5.99 20.82 30.10
N LYS A 329 -5.44 20.43 28.95
CA LYS A 329 -5.62 21.14 27.67
C LYS A 329 -6.46 20.30 26.71
N LEU A 330 -7.75 20.62 26.62
CA LEU A 330 -8.71 19.92 25.75
C LEU A 330 -8.42 20.17 24.27
N PRO A 331 -8.59 19.19 23.36
CA PRO A 331 -8.54 19.43 21.92
C PRO A 331 -9.41 20.62 21.47
N ILE A 332 -8.90 21.42 20.54
CA ILE A 332 -9.66 22.51 19.92
C ILE A 332 -10.55 21.91 18.83
N VAL A 333 -11.86 21.92 19.06
CA VAL A 333 -12.84 21.43 18.08
C VAL A 333 -13.54 22.63 17.44
N SER A 334 -13.35 22.79 16.13
CA SER A 334 -13.97 23.84 15.34
C SER A 334 -15.00 23.27 14.35
N GLN A 335 -15.95 24.13 13.97
CA GLN A 335 -16.94 23.85 12.95
C GLN A 335 -17.04 25.05 12.00
N ASN A 336 -17.56 24.85 10.80
CA ASN A 336 -17.78 25.92 9.81
C ASN A 336 -16.50 26.47 9.16
N CYS A 337 -15.50 25.62 8.94
CA CYS A 337 -14.35 26.03 8.13
C CYS A 337 -14.77 26.24 6.66
N ARG A 338 -14.31 27.35 6.05
CA ARG A 338 -14.75 27.83 4.73
C ARG A 338 -14.29 26.96 3.55
N VAL A 339 -13.24 26.13 3.72
CA VAL A 339 -12.57 25.46 2.60
C VAL A 339 -12.25 23.99 2.92
N CYS A 340 -12.82 23.09 2.12
CA CYS A 340 -12.53 21.64 2.11
C CYS A 340 -11.49 21.23 1.05
N ALA A 341 -10.67 22.18 0.57
CA ALA A 341 -9.59 21.88 -0.36
C ALA A 341 -8.62 20.87 0.27
N LEU A 342 -8.38 19.78 -0.45
CA LEU A 342 -7.31 18.85 -0.14
C LEU A 342 -5.97 19.56 -0.39
N PRO A 343 -4.93 19.28 0.42
CA PRO A 343 -3.58 19.72 0.08
C PRO A 343 -3.18 19.14 -1.28
N GLN A 344 -2.51 19.95 -2.10
CA GLN A 344 -1.90 19.51 -3.36
C GLN A 344 -0.72 18.56 -3.10
#